data_AF-A0A2R2MLU8-F1
#
_entry.id   AF-A0A2R2MLU8-F1
#
_cell.length_a   1.000
_cell.length_b   1.000
_cell.length_c   1.000
_cell.angle_alpha   90.00
_cell.angle_beta   90.00
_cell.angle_gamma   90.00
#
_symmetry.space_group_name_H-M   'P 1'
#
loop_
_entity.id
_entity.type
_entity.pdbx_description
1 polymer ?
#
loop_
_entity_poly.entity_id
_entity_poly.type
_entity_poly.pdbx_seq_one_letter_code
_entity_poly.pdbx_strand_id
1 'polypeptide(L)'
;MENNDDSMDCTGIKGADSERDIIKRRISKQACDVFNDLRESGALCDVTIKCDGRDFHVHRIIMSGCSPYFRALFSNDLSESFKSEILIPNVSAADMELIIQKI
;
A
#
# COMPACT_ATOMS: atom_id res chain seq x y z
N MET A 1 -35.18 -8.44 -38.75
CA MET A 1 -34.95 -7.37 -39.75
C MET A 1 -34.79 -6.10 -38.92
N GLU A 2 -33.65 -5.45 -38.73
CA GLU A 2 -32.24 -5.46 -39.15
C GLU A 2 -31.48 -4.90 -37.93
N ASN A 3 -30.43 -5.53 -37.39
CA ASN A 3 -29.00 -5.34 -37.67
C ASN A 3 -28.54 -3.88 -37.92
N ASN A 4 -27.55 -3.45 -37.08
CA ASN A 4 -26.32 -2.65 -37.31
C ASN A 4 -26.38 -1.52 -38.37
N ASP A 5 -25.76 -0.35 -38.21
CA ASP A 5 -24.40 -0.03 -37.77
C ASP A 5 -24.32 1.52 -37.78
N ASP A 6 -23.41 2.09 -36.99
CA ASP A 6 -22.54 3.20 -37.43
C ASP A 6 -21.91 3.93 -36.24
N SER A 7 -20.61 3.71 -36.18
CA SER A 7 -19.62 4.39 -35.38
C SER A 7 -19.74 5.92 -35.36
N MET A 8 -19.35 6.52 -34.24
CA MET A 8 -18.46 7.67 -34.30
C MET A 8 -17.51 7.63 -33.09
N ASP A 9 -16.27 7.27 -33.41
CA ASP A 9 -15.09 7.58 -32.61
C ASP A 9 -14.81 9.09 -32.69
N CYS A 10 -14.67 9.71 -31.53
CA CYS A 10 -13.73 10.82 -31.38
C CYS A 10 -13.20 10.85 -29.95
N THR A 11 -12.10 10.11 -29.74
CA THR A 11 -10.90 10.57 -29.03
C THR A 11 -11.13 11.63 -27.93
N GLY A 12 -11.42 11.13 -26.72
CA GLY A 12 -11.37 11.92 -25.50
C GLY A 12 -10.56 11.18 -24.44
N ILE A 13 -9.23 11.23 -24.54
CA ILE A 13 -8.34 10.84 -23.44
C ILE A 13 -8.60 11.84 -22.31
N LYS A 14 -9.53 11.53 -21.41
CA LYS A 14 -9.67 12.25 -20.15
C LYS A 14 -8.66 11.67 -19.18
N GLY A 15 -7.74 12.55 -18.79
CA GLY A 15 -6.54 12.30 -18.00
C GLY A 15 -6.73 11.33 -16.84
N ALA A 16 -5.72 10.49 -16.69
CA ALA A 16 -5.54 9.51 -15.65
C ALA A 16 -5.32 10.18 -14.29
N ASP A 17 -6.38 10.39 -13.52
CA ASP A 17 -6.28 10.86 -12.13
C ASP A 17 -7.35 10.21 -11.22
N SER A 18 -7.75 8.95 -11.46
CA SER A 18 -8.83 8.32 -10.67
C SER A 18 -8.44 7.10 -9.82
N GLU A 19 -7.18 6.66 -9.81
CA GLU A 19 -6.76 5.52 -8.97
C GLU A 19 -5.96 5.91 -7.72
N ARG A 20 -5.59 7.19 -7.58
CA ARG A 20 -4.73 7.65 -6.46
C ARG A 20 -5.51 8.17 -5.25
N ASP A 21 -6.82 8.36 -5.36
CA ASP A 21 -7.63 9.03 -4.33
C ASP A 21 -8.42 8.08 -3.41
N ILE A 22 -8.43 6.77 -3.66
CA ILE A 22 -9.23 5.81 -2.87
C ILE A 22 -8.58 5.50 -1.49
N ILE A 23 -7.26 5.62 -1.38
CA ILE A 23 -6.52 5.34 -0.13
C ILE A 23 -6.59 6.52 0.86
N LYS A 24 -6.92 7.73 0.37
CA LYS A 24 -6.87 8.94 1.18
C LYS A 24 -8.18 9.13 1.96
N ARG A 25 -8.07 9.03 3.30
CA ARG A 25 -8.95 9.60 4.35
C ARG A 25 -10.11 8.74 4.88
N ARG A 26 -9.78 7.63 5.55
CA ARG A 26 -10.66 7.09 6.62
C ARG A 26 -10.14 7.40 8.03
N ILE A 27 -8.85 7.71 8.16
CA ILE A 27 -8.16 7.98 9.42
C ILE A 27 -7.87 9.50 9.52
N SER A 28 -8.03 10.07 10.71
CA SER A 28 -7.78 11.49 10.96
C SER A 28 -6.28 11.80 10.86
N LYS A 29 -5.93 13.02 10.43
CA LYS A 29 -4.52 13.45 10.34
C LYS A 29 -3.78 13.27 11.67
N GLN A 30 -4.43 13.63 12.78
CA GLN A 30 -3.86 13.47 14.12
C GLN A 30 -3.49 12.01 14.44
N ALA A 31 -4.31 11.05 14.01
CA ALA A 31 -3.99 9.63 14.21
C ALA A 31 -2.82 9.20 13.32
N CYS A 32 -2.74 9.68 12.07
CA CYS A 32 -1.57 9.42 11.21
C CYS A 32 -0.27 9.96 11.84
N ASP A 33 -0.30 11.18 12.39
CA ASP A 33 0.87 11.77 13.06
C ASP A 33 1.31 10.89 14.24
N VAL A 34 0.38 10.43 15.09
CA VAL A 34 0.67 9.50 16.20
C VAL A 34 1.23 8.16 15.70
N PHE A 35 0.69 7.58 14.63
CA PHE A 35 1.21 6.32 14.08
C PHE A 35 2.61 6.48 13.51
N ASN A 36 2.93 7.64 12.92
CA ASN A 36 4.26 7.97 12.45
C ASN A 36 5.27 8.01 13.62
N ASP A 37 4.93 8.72 14.70
CA ASP A 37 5.78 8.82 15.90
C ASP A 37 6.03 7.43 16.53
N LEU A 38 4.99 6.59 16.59
CA LEU A 38 5.11 5.21 17.07
C LEU A 38 6.02 4.37 16.15
N ARG A 39 5.93 4.56 14.83
CA ARG A 39 6.79 3.84 13.88
C ARG A 39 8.26 4.27 14.03
N GLU A 40 8.52 5.57 14.12
CA GLU A 40 9.87 6.12 14.27
C GLU A 40 10.53 5.70 15.59
N SER A 41 9.73 5.55 16.66
CA SER A 41 10.20 5.00 17.94
C SER A 41 10.28 3.47 17.97
N GLY A 42 9.83 2.78 16.91
CA GLY A 42 9.73 1.31 16.85
C GLY A 42 8.68 0.71 17.79
N ALA A 43 7.85 1.55 18.43
CA ALA A 43 6.84 1.13 19.37
C ALA A 43 5.66 0.45 18.65
N LEU A 44 5.23 -0.69 19.17
CA LEU A 44 4.11 -1.48 18.64
C LEU A 44 4.31 -2.04 17.22
N CYS A 45 5.48 -1.86 16.60
CA CYS A 45 5.78 -2.47 15.32
C CYS A 45 5.86 -4.00 15.47
N ASP A 46 5.07 -4.71 14.68
CA ASP A 46 4.85 -6.16 14.76
C ASP A 46 5.40 -6.91 13.53
N VAL A 47 5.93 -6.18 12.56
CA VAL A 47 6.62 -6.75 11.39
C VAL A 47 7.80 -5.90 10.95
N THR A 48 8.81 -6.59 10.43
CA THR A 48 9.98 -6.00 9.79
C THR A 48 9.98 -6.38 8.32
N ILE A 49 9.90 -5.40 7.44
CA ILE A 49 10.02 -5.62 6.00
C ILE A 49 11.50 -5.52 5.62
N LYS A 50 12.03 -6.58 5.02
CA LYS A 50 13.39 -6.64 4.49
C LYS A 50 13.35 -6.36 3.00
N CYS A 51 14.13 -5.38 2.57
CA CYS A 51 14.18 -4.93 1.18
C CYS A 51 15.57 -4.38 0.86
N ASP A 52 16.23 -4.95 -0.15
CA ASP A 52 17.56 -4.52 -0.62
C ASP A 52 18.60 -4.37 0.52
N GLY A 53 18.62 -5.34 1.44
CA GLY A 53 19.52 -5.34 2.59
C GLY A 53 19.20 -4.32 3.70
N ARG A 54 18.06 -3.63 3.61
CA ARG A 54 17.54 -2.72 4.63
C ARG A 54 16.30 -3.29 5.32
N ASP A 55 16.18 -2.96 6.60
CA ASP A 55 15.09 -3.42 7.47
C ASP A 55 14.18 -2.26 7.84
N PHE A 56 12.87 -2.47 7.72
CA PHE A 56 11.84 -1.46 7.97
C PHE A 56 10.83 -1.98 8.99
N HIS A 57 10.84 -1.44 10.20
CA HIS A 57 9.85 -1.75 11.22
C HIS A 57 8.54 -1.02 10.93
N VAL A 58 7.44 -1.77 10.83
CA VAL A 58 6.12 -1.21 10.52
C VAL A 58 5.02 -1.94 11.29
N HIS A 59 3.83 -1.35 11.30
CA HIS A 59 2.63 -1.94 11.88
C HIS A 59 1.80 -2.60 10.78
N ARG A 60 1.59 -3.92 10.88
CA ARG A 60 0.79 -4.72 9.94
C ARG A 60 -0.58 -4.11 9.70
N ILE A 61 -1.23 -3.63 10.76
CA ILE A 61 -2.59 -3.07 10.69
C ILE A 61 -2.67 -1.77 9.89
N ILE A 62 -1.68 -0.89 10.03
CA ILE A 62 -1.62 0.38 9.31
C ILE A 62 -1.34 0.11 7.83
N MET A 63 -0.35 -0.72 7.55
CA MET A 63 0.00 -1.14 6.18
C MET A 63 -1.19 -1.82 5.48
N SER A 64 -1.91 -2.70 6.18
CA SER A 64 -3.14 -3.35 5.67
C SER A 64 -4.28 -2.35 5.42
N GLY A 65 -4.39 -1.34 6.27
CA GLY A 65 -5.38 -0.27 6.15
C GLY A 65 -5.17 0.56 4.88
N CYS A 66 -3.91 0.90 4.59
CA CYS A 66 -3.53 1.79 3.49
C CYS A 66 -3.29 1.06 2.16
N SER A 67 -3.11 -0.26 2.16
CA SER A 67 -2.85 -1.01 0.91
C SER A 67 -3.53 -2.38 0.89
N PRO A 68 -4.29 -2.70 -0.18
CA PRO A 68 -4.87 -4.03 -0.35
C PRO A 68 -3.80 -5.12 -0.56
N TYR A 69 -2.63 -4.78 -1.10
CA TYR A 69 -1.50 -5.71 -1.24
C TYR A 69 -1.00 -6.15 0.14
N PHE A 70 -0.67 -5.19 1.01
CA PHE A 70 -0.20 -5.49 2.36
C PHE A 70 -1.28 -6.19 3.17
N ARG A 71 -2.56 -5.83 2.98
CA ARG A 71 -3.67 -6.54 3.60
C ARG A 71 -3.65 -8.02 3.25
N ALA A 72 -3.63 -8.36 1.96
CA ALA A 72 -3.58 -9.75 1.52
C ALA A 72 -2.31 -10.47 1.99
N LEU A 73 -1.16 -9.79 1.97
CA LEU A 73 0.12 -10.32 2.46
C LEU A 73 0.05 -10.70 3.95
N PHE A 74 -0.57 -9.86 4.78
CA PHE A 74 -0.65 -10.08 6.23
C PHE A 74 -1.86 -10.92 6.68
N SER A 75 -2.92 -11.05 5.85
CA SER A 75 -4.14 -11.78 6.21
C SER A 75 -4.26 -13.17 5.60
N ASN A 76 -3.45 -13.52 4.59
CA ASN A 76 -3.53 -14.85 3.96
C ASN A 76 -2.93 -15.93 4.87
N ASP A 77 -3.47 -17.15 4.86
CA ASP A 77 -2.92 -18.33 5.57
C ASP A 77 -1.64 -18.89 4.93
N LEU A 78 -0.84 -18.03 4.29
CA LEU A 78 0.48 -18.36 3.81
C LEU A 78 1.48 -18.19 4.95
N SER A 79 2.55 -18.98 4.95
CA SER A 79 3.55 -19.00 6.04
C SER A 79 4.13 -17.64 6.44
N GLU A 80 3.99 -16.61 5.59
CA GLU A 80 4.51 -15.25 5.77
C GLU A 80 3.60 -14.36 6.62
N SER A 81 2.31 -14.66 6.72
CA SER A 81 1.37 -13.84 7.49
C SER A 81 1.61 -13.88 8.98
N PHE A 82 2.34 -14.87 9.50
CA PHE A 82 2.71 -14.94 10.93
C PHE A 82 4.19 -14.63 11.20
N LYS A 83 5.00 -14.38 10.16
CA LYS A 83 6.43 -14.08 10.35
C LYS A 83 6.61 -12.65 10.85
N SER A 84 7.45 -12.47 11.86
CA SER A 84 7.90 -11.14 12.28
C SER A 84 8.75 -10.44 11.22
N GLU A 85 9.20 -11.15 10.19
CA GLU A 85 10.03 -10.63 9.10
C GLU A 85 9.49 -11.08 7.73
N ILE A 86 9.40 -10.15 6.78
CA ILE A 86 8.97 -10.44 5.41
C ILE A 86 9.98 -9.86 4.42
N LEU A 87 10.42 -10.68 3.48
CA LEU A 87 11.26 -10.24 2.37
C LEU A 87 10.37 -9.85 1.19
N ILE A 88 10.50 -8.62 0.70
CA ILE A 88 9.81 -8.19 -0.52
C ILE A 88 10.84 -8.14 -1.66
N PRO A 89 10.82 -9.11 -2.59
CA PRO A 89 11.74 -9.14 -3.71
C PRO A 89 11.36 -8.08 -4.76
N ASN A 90 12.34 -7.64 -5.55
CA ASN A 90 12.16 -6.75 -6.70
C ASN A 90 11.60 -5.35 -6.39
N VAL A 91 11.73 -4.88 -5.15
CA VAL A 91 11.50 -3.48 -4.78
C VAL A 91 12.81 -2.93 -4.25
N SER A 92 13.14 -1.68 -4.59
CA SER A 92 14.31 -1.01 -4.02
C SER A 92 13.99 -0.50 -2.63
N ALA A 93 14.99 -0.40 -1.75
CA ALA A 93 14.76 0.15 -0.41
C ALA A 93 14.27 1.60 -0.44
N ALA A 94 14.65 2.38 -1.47
CA ALA A 94 14.18 3.75 -1.66
C ALA A 94 12.68 3.80 -1.98
N ASP A 95 12.20 2.87 -2.83
CA ASP A 95 10.77 2.80 -3.15
C ASP A 95 9.95 2.35 -1.94
N MET A 96 10.43 1.36 -1.18
CA MET A 96 9.77 0.93 0.06
C MET A 96 9.70 2.03 1.11
N GLU A 97 10.77 2.80 1.28
CA GLU A 97 10.78 3.97 2.15
C GLU A 97 9.70 4.98 1.74
N LEU A 98 9.59 5.29 0.45
CA LEU A 98 8.58 6.23 -0.07
C LEU A 98 7.15 5.73 0.16
N ILE A 99 6.94 4.42 0.06
CA ILE A 99 5.64 3.81 0.37
C ILE A 99 5.33 3.99 1.85
N ILE A 100 6.26 3.62 2.73
CA ILE A 100 6.07 3.68 4.19
C ILE A 100 5.87 5.12 4.68
N GLN A 101 6.58 6.10 4.11
CA GLN A 101 6.42 7.52 4.46
C GLN A 101 5.08 8.11 4.00
N LYS A 102 4.44 7.52 3.00
CA LYS A 102 3.16 8.00 2.42
C LYS A 102 1.93 7.25 2.94
N ILE A 103 2.13 6.27 3.83
CA ILE A 103 1.11 5.53 4.56
C ILE A 103 0.73 6.28 5.83
#